data_AF-A0A0F7TPB7-F1
#
_entry.id   AF-A0A0F7TPB7-F1
#
_cell.length_a   1.000
_cell.length_b   1.000
_cell.length_c   1.000
_cell.angle_alpha   90.00
_cell.angle_beta   90.00
_cell.angle_gamma   90.00
#
_symmetry.space_group_name_H-M   'P 1'
#
loop_
_entity.id
_entity.type
_entity.pdbx_description
1 polymer ?
#
loop_
_entity_poly.entity_id
_entity_poly.type
_entity_poly.pdbx_seq_one_letter_code
_entity_poly.pdbx_strand_id
1 'polypeptide(L)'
;MTDPLKSYDSSGRPKPGAVSQNVYNIAGISVTVYGLDELRSQATNVACLWLLHPRLATQERMTGIAEATINDWNGKTRATPSAKGLIAVSFDQRNHGARMVDPLANEAWRQGNPRHAQDMFSIFQGTARDTSLLMDYLAAFVFPNGEHRISENLVLGVSLGGHAAWSCLLHEPRISAGVVIIGCPDYLNLMVDRARLSKLPSWTKSNPPGAEILGSEAFPTSFVDIVKQYDPASLMLGYMDTGSASLQRDGPLPEPTEQQKHELRPLLTRLLAGKRILNLSGGIDKLVPYDRGEAFLDWFKSAVGSNGWFGDGGITFEDIIDRSAGHEVTPKMVDEAVRFVSETLALGTDKTGRRGSVRESKI
;
A
#
# COMPACT_ATOMS: atom_id res chain seq x y z
N MET A 1 -16.98 3.32 11.21
CA MET A 1 -15.65 3.93 11.00
C MET A 1 -15.85 5.18 10.16
N THR A 2 -15.09 6.25 10.34
CA THR A 2 -15.22 7.48 9.55
C THR A 2 -14.58 7.28 8.17
N ASP A 3 -15.21 7.77 7.10
CA ASP A 3 -14.63 7.79 5.75
C ASP A 3 -13.31 8.60 5.76
N PRO A 4 -12.15 7.98 5.48
CA PRO A 4 -10.87 8.68 5.57
C PRO A 4 -10.70 9.73 4.47
N LEU A 5 -11.43 9.65 3.35
CA LEU A 5 -11.29 10.62 2.24
C LEU A 5 -12.17 11.88 2.42
N LYS A 6 -13.01 11.91 3.45
CA LYS A 6 -13.90 13.05 3.72
C LYS A 6 -13.14 14.37 3.84
N SER A 7 -12.03 14.39 4.56
CA SER A 7 -11.24 15.61 4.81
C SER A 7 -10.63 16.18 3.53
N TYR A 8 -10.21 15.31 2.60
CA TYR A 8 -9.77 15.71 1.27
C TYR A 8 -10.92 16.33 0.47
N ASP A 9 -12.06 15.65 0.39
CA ASP A 9 -13.23 16.10 -0.36
C ASP A 9 -13.80 17.43 0.13
N SER A 10 -13.79 17.65 1.45
CA SER A 10 -14.36 18.85 2.07
C SER A 10 -13.35 19.99 2.24
N SER A 11 -12.16 19.90 1.66
CA SER A 11 -11.07 20.86 1.87
C SER A 11 -11.29 22.24 1.25
N GLY A 12 -12.37 22.42 0.49
CA GLY A 12 -12.68 23.67 -0.21
C GLY A 12 -11.73 23.99 -1.37
N ARG A 13 -10.79 23.08 -1.68
CA ARG A 13 -9.87 23.21 -2.81
C ARG A 13 -10.61 23.03 -4.14
N PRO A 14 -10.13 23.64 -5.23
CA PRO A 14 -10.64 23.36 -6.56
C PRO A 14 -10.60 21.85 -6.83
N LYS A 15 -11.74 21.28 -7.20
CA LYS A 15 -11.79 19.87 -7.57
C LYS A 15 -11.02 19.66 -8.87
N PRO A 16 -10.26 18.55 -9.00
CA PRO A 16 -9.73 18.14 -10.29
C PRO A 16 -10.82 18.06 -11.36
N GLY A 17 -10.46 18.23 -12.63
CA GLY A 17 -11.39 18.04 -13.72
C GLY A 17 -11.84 16.58 -13.79
N ALA A 18 -13.12 16.33 -14.07
CA ALA A 18 -13.58 14.97 -14.32
C ALA A 18 -12.83 14.36 -15.51
N VAL A 19 -12.53 13.07 -15.42
CA VAL A 19 -11.90 12.28 -16.48
C VAL A 19 -12.83 11.15 -16.93
N SER A 20 -12.60 10.60 -18.13
CA SER A 20 -13.36 9.45 -18.63
C SER A 20 -13.35 8.28 -17.64
N GLN A 21 -14.47 7.55 -17.57
CA GLN A 21 -14.65 6.37 -16.72
C GLN A 21 -15.33 5.26 -17.53
N ASN A 22 -14.64 4.13 -17.67
CA ASN A 22 -15.08 3.00 -18.47
C ASN A 22 -15.08 1.75 -17.60
N VAL A 23 -16.20 1.04 -17.53
CA VAL A 23 -16.33 -0.17 -16.72
C VAL A 23 -16.12 -1.41 -17.59
N TYR A 24 -15.25 -2.31 -17.14
CA TYR A 24 -14.95 -3.60 -17.75
C TYR A 24 -15.16 -4.72 -16.73
N ASN A 25 -15.60 -5.89 -17.20
CA ASN A 25 -15.69 -7.09 -16.38
C ASN A 25 -14.54 -8.03 -16.74
N ILE A 26 -13.53 -8.10 -15.88
CA ILE A 26 -12.28 -8.82 -16.13
C ILE A 26 -12.14 -9.92 -15.09
N ALA A 27 -12.05 -11.19 -15.54
CA ALA A 27 -11.96 -12.36 -14.66
C ALA A 27 -13.06 -12.43 -13.57
N GLY A 28 -14.26 -11.92 -13.88
CA GLY A 28 -15.38 -11.87 -12.94
C GLY A 28 -15.33 -10.72 -11.93
N ILE A 29 -14.43 -9.75 -12.12
CA ILE A 29 -14.32 -8.54 -11.30
C ILE A 29 -14.74 -7.33 -12.15
N SER A 30 -15.63 -6.50 -11.62
CA SER A 30 -15.97 -5.20 -12.22
C SER A 30 -14.85 -4.20 -11.93
N VAL A 31 -14.30 -3.62 -12.99
CA VAL A 31 -13.11 -2.77 -12.98
C VAL A 31 -13.45 -1.46 -13.65
N THR A 32 -13.21 -0.34 -12.95
CA THR A 32 -13.35 1.00 -13.52
C THR A 32 -11.99 1.49 -13.98
N VAL A 33 -11.88 1.82 -15.26
CA VAL A 33 -10.69 2.40 -15.88
C VAL A 33 -10.94 3.87 -16.12
N TYR A 34 -10.08 4.70 -15.55
CA TYR A 34 -10.12 6.16 -15.64
C TYR A 34 -9.07 6.63 -16.64
N GLY A 35 -9.38 7.66 -17.41
CA GLY A 35 -8.34 8.38 -18.16
C GLY A 35 -8.13 7.91 -19.61
N LEU A 36 -8.99 7.04 -20.15
CA LEU A 36 -8.81 6.50 -21.51
C LEU A 36 -8.95 7.58 -22.59
N ASP A 37 -9.96 8.45 -22.48
CA ASP A 37 -10.17 9.56 -23.44
C ASP A 37 -9.12 10.67 -23.27
N GLU A 38 -8.45 10.70 -22.11
CA GLU A 38 -7.36 11.62 -21.80
C GLU A 38 -6.00 11.15 -22.36
N LEU A 39 -5.93 9.94 -22.92
CA LEU A 39 -4.75 9.46 -23.62
C LEU A 39 -4.56 10.16 -24.96
N ARG A 40 -3.30 10.42 -25.29
CA ARG A 40 -2.91 10.95 -26.60
C ARG A 40 -2.82 9.81 -27.61
N SER A 41 -3.39 10.02 -28.79
CA SER A 41 -3.33 9.03 -29.89
C SER A 41 -1.90 8.60 -30.28
N GLN A 42 -0.89 9.45 -30.10
CA GLN A 42 0.51 9.13 -30.40
C GLN A 42 1.30 8.52 -29.22
N ALA A 43 0.71 8.40 -28.04
CA ALA A 43 1.39 7.82 -26.88
C ALA A 43 1.48 6.30 -27.04
N THR A 44 2.66 5.74 -27.30
CA THR A 44 2.81 4.28 -27.44
C THR A 44 2.84 3.54 -26.10
N ASN A 45 3.24 4.23 -25.04
CA ASN A 45 3.40 3.67 -23.70
C ASN A 45 2.44 4.35 -22.72
N VAL A 46 1.81 3.55 -21.87
CA VAL A 46 0.89 3.99 -20.83
C VAL A 46 1.37 3.43 -19.49
N ALA A 47 1.31 4.26 -18.46
CA ALA A 47 1.39 3.82 -17.07
C ALA A 47 -0.02 3.57 -16.53
N CYS A 48 -0.16 2.55 -15.69
CA CYS A 48 -1.40 2.23 -14.99
C CYS A 48 -1.22 2.41 -13.49
N LEU A 49 -2.01 3.31 -12.89
CA LEU A 49 -2.08 3.49 -11.44
C LEU A 49 -3.25 2.68 -10.86
N TRP A 50 -2.94 1.63 -10.11
CA TRP A 50 -3.92 0.78 -9.44
C TRP A 50 -4.34 1.41 -8.11
N LEU A 51 -5.62 1.76 -7.97
CA LEU A 51 -6.20 2.48 -6.85
C LEU A 51 -6.98 1.54 -5.94
N LEU A 52 -6.52 1.38 -4.69
CA LEU A 52 -7.09 0.45 -3.71
C LEU A 52 -7.78 1.23 -2.57
N HIS A 53 -9.10 1.09 -2.49
CA HIS A 53 -9.97 1.92 -1.64
C HIS A 53 -9.91 1.56 -0.13
N PRO A 54 -10.34 2.43 0.79
CA PRO A 54 -10.33 2.12 2.23
C PRO A 54 -11.41 1.09 2.64
N ARG A 55 -11.31 0.57 3.87
CA ARG A 55 -12.30 -0.36 4.44
C ARG A 55 -13.67 0.30 4.52
N LEU A 56 -14.73 -0.49 4.35
CA LEU A 56 -16.14 -0.05 4.37
C LEU A 56 -16.51 0.96 3.27
N ALA A 57 -15.68 1.11 2.24
CA ALA A 57 -15.96 1.92 1.06
C ALA A 57 -16.12 1.05 -0.19
N THR A 58 -16.26 1.71 -1.33
CA THR A 58 -16.29 1.13 -2.68
C THR A 58 -15.20 1.75 -3.54
N GLN A 59 -14.98 1.19 -4.73
CA GLN A 59 -14.00 1.67 -5.69
C GLN A 59 -14.17 3.15 -6.08
N GLU A 60 -15.42 3.66 -6.12
CA GLU A 60 -15.74 5.03 -6.54
C GLU A 60 -15.13 6.06 -5.58
N ARG A 61 -14.82 5.63 -4.36
CA ARG A 61 -14.17 6.48 -3.37
C ARG A 61 -12.77 6.93 -3.81
N MET A 62 -12.16 6.25 -4.78
CA MET A 62 -10.86 6.60 -5.33
C MET A 62 -10.91 7.59 -6.51
N THR A 63 -12.09 7.96 -7.01
CA THR A 63 -12.26 8.83 -8.19
C THR A 63 -11.51 10.14 -8.08
N GLY A 64 -11.59 10.85 -6.95
CA GLY A 64 -10.89 12.14 -6.79
C GLY A 64 -9.36 12.03 -6.89
N ILE A 65 -8.77 10.91 -6.45
CA ILE A 65 -7.33 10.65 -6.59
C ILE A 65 -7.00 10.29 -8.05
N ALA A 66 -7.86 9.51 -8.72
CA ALA A 66 -7.71 9.22 -10.15
C ALA A 66 -7.67 10.51 -10.97
N GLU A 67 -8.68 11.37 -10.79
CA GLU A 67 -8.77 12.66 -11.48
C GLU A 67 -7.56 13.55 -11.17
N ALA A 68 -7.14 13.66 -9.90
CA ALA A 68 -5.99 14.48 -9.52
C ALA A 68 -4.69 14.03 -10.21
N THR A 69 -4.42 12.72 -10.19
CA THR A 69 -3.18 12.16 -10.77
C THR A 69 -3.17 12.19 -12.30
N ILE A 70 -4.29 11.87 -12.94
CA ILE A 70 -4.42 11.87 -14.40
C ILE A 70 -4.32 13.30 -14.94
N ASN A 71 -5.05 14.26 -14.36
CA ASN A 71 -5.00 15.66 -14.80
C ASN A 71 -3.60 16.25 -14.66
N ASP A 72 -2.90 15.94 -13.55
CA ASP A 72 -1.54 16.43 -13.32
C ASP A 72 -0.57 15.88 -14.39
N TRP A 73 -0.50 14.56 -14.56
CA TRP A 73 0.47 13.94 -15.47
C TRP A 73 0.15 14.17 -16.95
N ASN A 74 -1.08 13.86 -17.38
CA ASN A 74 -1.46 14.00 -18.79
C ASN A 74 -1.51 15.49 -19.20
N GLY A 75 -1.85 16.39 -18.27
CA GLY A 75 -1.77 17.83 -18.46
C GLY A 75 -0.35 18.34 -18.66
N LYS A 76 0.60 17.96 -17.77
CA LYS A 76 2.03 18.33 -17.88
C LYS A 76 2.67 17.85 -19.17
N THR A 77 2.26 16.69 -19.66
CA THR A 77 2.84 16.06 -20.86
C THR A 77 2.12 16.39 -22.15
N ARG A 78 1.08 17.23 -22.11
CA ARG A 78 0.22 17.57 -23.27
C ARG A 78 0.99 18.10 -24.48
N ALA A 79 2.06 18.86 -24.25
CA ALA A 79 2.89 19.43 -25.32
C ALA A 79 3.83 18.42 -25.99
N THR A 80 3.94 17.19 -25.46
CA THR A 80 4.80 16.13 -26.00
C THR A 80 3.93 14.96 -26.48
N PRO A 81 3.59 14.88 -27.79
CA PRO A 81 2.62 13.92 -28.30
C PRO A 81 2.92 12.45 -27.96
N SER A 82 4.20 12.07 -28.00
CA SER A 82 4.68 10.71 -27.72
C SER A 82 4.96 10.41 -26.25
N ALA A 83 4.77 11.38 -25.35
CA ALA A 83 5.01 11.17 -23.93
C ALA A 83 4.12 10.06 -23.39
N LYS A 84 4.64 9.30 -22.41
CA LYS A 84 3.91 8.24 -21.72
C LYS A 84 2.60 8.79 -21.15
N GLY A 85 1.47 8.15 -21.44
CA GLY A 85 0.17 8.50 -20.83
C GLY A 85 0.01 7.87 -19.44
N LEU A 86 -0.93 8.37 -18.66
CA LEU A 86 -1.37 7.75 -17.40
C LEU A 86 -2.86 7.44 -17.46
N ILE A 87 -3.21 6.21 -17.11
CA ILE A 87 -4.57 5.78 -16.72
C ILE A 87 -4.56 5.37 -15.26
N ALA A 88 -5.74 5.33 -14.65
CA ALA A 88 -5.91 4.74 -13.32
C ALA A 88 -6.97 3.64 -13.36
N VAL A 89 -6.87 2.70 -12.45
CA VAL A 89 -7.78 1.55 -12.36
C VAL A 89 -8.22 1.36 -10.93
N SER A 90 -9.53 1.27 -10.70
CA SER A 90 -10.09 0.87 -9.41
C SER A 90 -11.03 -0.32 -9.58
N PHE A 91 -11.23 -1.06 -8.51
CA PHE A 91 -12.19 -2.16 -8.41
C PHE A 91 -12.55 -2.34 -6.95
N ASP A 92 -13.72 -2.92 -6.68
CA ASP A 92 -14.11 -3.20 -5.30
C ASP A 92 -13.17 -4.25 -4.71
N GLN A 93 -12.61 -3.93 -3.55
CA GLN A 93 -11.83 -4.89 -2.78
C GLN A 93 -12.71 -6.09 -2.39
N ARG A 94 -12.06 -7.21 -2.04
CA ARG A 94 -12.79 -8.39 -1.59
C ARG A 94 -13.69 -8.04 -0.41
N ASN A 95 -14.89 -8.62 -0.42
CA ASN A 95 -15.91 -8.38 0.60
C ASN A 95 -16.34 -6.90 0.74
N HIS A 96 -16.18 -6.08 -0.29
CA HIS A 96 -16.62 -4.67 -0.30
C HIS A 96 -17.45 -4.38 -1.55
N GLY A 97 -18.20 -3.27 -1.53
CA GLY A 97 -19.05 -2.82 -2.65
C GLY A 97 -19.88 -3.94 -3.27
N ALA A 98 -19.81 -4.10 -4.59
CA ALA A 98 -20.51 -5.13 -5.34
C ALA A 98 -20.04 -6.56 -5.05
N ARG A 99 -18.91 -6.73 -4.33
CA ARG A 99 -18.31 -8.02 -3.95
C ARG A 99 -18.53 -8.38 -2.48
N MET A 100 -19.42 -7.67 -1.78
CA MET A 100 -19.77 -7.94 -0.39
C MET A 100 -20.37 -9.36 -0.24
N VAL A 101 -19.84 -10.16 0.68
CA VAL A 101 -20.32 -11.51 1.00
C VAL A 101 -20.80 -11.59 2.45
N ASP A 102 -19.97 -11.14 3.39
CA ASP A 102 -20.27 -11.12 4.83
C ASP A 102 -19.89 -9.74 5.42
N PRO A 103 -20.88 -8.86 5.70
CA PRO A 103 -20.61 -7.56 6.30
C PRO A 103 -19.86 -7.62 7.63
N LEU A 104 -20.07 -8.67 8.44
CA LEU A 104 -19.41 -8.82 9.74
C LEU A 104 -17.89 -8.99 9.58
N ALA A 105 -17.44 -9.63 8.50
CA ALA A 105 -16.02 -9.80 8.23
C ALA A 105 -15.29 -8.45 7.99
N ASN A 106 -16.04 -7.38 7.68
CA ASN A 106 -15.50 -6.03 7.59
C ASN A 106 -15.56 -5.26 8.91
N GLU A 107 -16.03 -5.86 10.00
CA GLU A 107 -16.13 -5.21 11.31
C GLU A 107 -14.93 -5.55 12.21
N ALA A 108 -14.69 -4.74 13.24
CA ALA A 108 -13.62 -5.02 14.20
C ALA A 108 -14.12 -5.90 15.36
N TRP A 109 -13.22 -6.36 16.23
CA TRP A 109 -13.58 -7.15 17.41
C TRP A 109 -14.65 -6.48 18.28
N ARG A 110 -14.55 -5.16 18.48
CA ARG A 110 -15.52 -4.38 19.27
C ARG A 110 -16.92 -4.33 18.66
N GLN A 111 -17.04 -4.60 17.36
CA GLN A 111 -18.30 -4.67 16.63
C GLN A 111 -18.79 -6.13 16.47
N GLY A 112 -18.15 -7.08 17.14
CA GLY A 112 -18.59 -8.47 17.19
C GLY A 112 -17.96 -9.39 16.15
N ASN A 113 -16.94 -8.96 15.41
CA ASN A 113 -16.19 -9.85 14.53
C ASN A 113 -15.11 -10.63 15.32
N PRO A 114 -15.28 -11.94 15.62
CA PRO A 114 -14.27 -12.71 16.33
C PRO A 114 -13.00 -12.93 15.50
N ARG A 115 -13.11 -12.91 14.17
CA ARG A 115 -12.03 -13.18 13.20
C ARG A 115 -11.42 -11.90 12.63
N HIS A 116 -11.52 -10.78 13.33
CA HIS A 116 -11.09 -9.47 12.81
C HIS A 116 -9.68 -9.47 12.19
N ALA A 117 -8.71 -10.15 12.80
CA ALA A 117 -7.35 -10.26 12.25
C ALA A 117 -7.32 -11.09 10.95
N GLN A 118 -7.95 -12.26 10.96
CA GLN A 118 -7.98 -13.15 9.81
C GLN A 118 -8.73 -12.53 8.62
N ASP A 119 -9.89 -11.93 8.87
CA ASP A 119 -10.74 -11.34 7.85
C ASP A 119 -10.03 -10.13 7.21
N MET A 120 -9.50 -9.20 8.02
CA MET A 120 -8.83 -8.02 7.46
C MET A 120 -7.61 -8.42 6.61
N PHE A 121 -6.77 -9.33 7.11
CA PHE A 121 -5.57 -9.77 6.37
C PHE A 121 -5.90 -10.48 5.06
N SER A 122 -6.82 -11.45 5.12
CA SER A 122 -7.22 -12.22 3.94
C SER A 122 -7.89 -11.34 2.87
N ILE A 123 -8.64 -10.31 3.26
CA ILE A 123 -9.23 -9.34 2.34
C ILE A 123 -8.13 -8.59 1.59
N PHE A 124 -7.22 -7.88 2.28
CA PHE A 124 -6.26 -7.02 1.58
C PHE A 124 -5.18 -7.82 0.83
N GLN A 125 -4.82 -9.00 1.31
CA GLN A 125 -3.92 -9.92 0.57
C GLN A 125 -4.60 -10.48 -0.68
N GLY A 126 -5.89 -10.84 -0.57
CA GLY A 126 -6.67 -11.26 -1.73
C GLY A 126 -6.88 -10.12 -2.73
N THR A 127 -7.04 -8.87 -2.27
CA THR A 127 -7.06 -7.69 -3.14
C THR A 127 -5.74 -7.55 -3.91
N ALA A 128 -4.59 -7.72 -3.27
CA ALA A 128 -3.29 -7.65 -3.96
C ALA A 128 -3.14 -8.74 -5.05
N ARG A 129 -3.65 -9.94 -4.79
CA ARG A 129 -3.72 -11.02 -5.80
C ARG A 129 -4.68 -10.68 -6.94
N ASP A 130 -5.81 -10.05 -6.63
CA ASP A 130 -6.75 -9.59 -7.66
C ASP A 130 -6.11 -8.50 -8.54
N THR A 131 -5.35 -7.57 -7.96
CA THR A 131 -4.58 -6.58 -8.74
C THR A 131 -3.63 -7.28 -9.73
N SER A 132 -2.86 -8.26 -9.25
CA SER A 132 -1.95 -9.06 -10.09
C SER A 132 -2.69 -9.79 -11.23
N LEU A 133 -3.82 -10.41 -10.92
CA LEU A 133 -4.69 -11.06 -11.91
C LEU A 133 -5.20 -10.07 -12.96
N LEU A 134 -5.71 -8.92 -12.51
CA LEU A 134 -6.24 -7.90 -13.41
C LEU A 134 -5.16 -7.32 -14.33
N MET A 135 -3.92 -7.19 -13.85
CA MET A 135 -2.78 -6.78 -14.66
C MET A 135 -2.49 -7.72 -15.84
N ASP A 136 -2.79 -9.02 -15.72
CA ASP A 136 -2.60 -9.99 -16.83
C ASP A 136 -3.53 -9.70 -18.01
N TYR A 137 -4.75 -9.23 -17.71
CA TYR A 137 -5.83 -9.16 -18.71
C TYR A 137 -6.16 -7.73 -19.14
N LEU A 138 -5.88 -6.72 -18.32
CA LEU A 138 -6.34 -5.34 -18.53
C LEU A 138 -6.09 -4.84 -19.96
N ALA A 139 -4.86 -5.00 -20.47
CA ALA A 139 -4.49 -4.53 -21.80
C ALA A 139 -5.36 -5.12 -22.93
N ALA A 140 -5.76 -6.39 -22.83
CA ALA A 140 -6.60 -7.03 -23.84
C ALA A 140 -8.03 -6.46 -23.89
N PHE A 141 -8.50 -5.86 -22.79
CA PHE A 141 -9.82 -5.24 -22.71
C PHE A 141 -9.79 -3.77 -23.14
N VAL A 142 -8.76 -3.02 -22.72
CA VAL A 142 -8.71 -1.57 -22.94
C VAL A 142 -7.97 -1.16 -24.21
N PHE A 143 -7.06 -2.00 -24.73
CA PHE A 143 -6.29 -1.77 -25.95
C PHE A 143 -6.29 -3.01 -26.86
N PRO A 144 -7.46 -3.49 -27.33
CA PRO A 144 -7.60 -4.77 -28.03
C PRO A 144 -6.87 -4.81 -29.38
N ASN A 145 -6.59 -3.67 -30.01
CA ASN A 145 -5.84 -3.60 -31.27
C ASN A 145 -4.38 -3.18 -31.07
N GLY A 146 -3.91 -3.10 -29.82
CA GLY A 146 -2.55 -2.65 -29.51
C GLY A 146 -2.34 -1.16 -29.69
N GLU A 147 -3.39 -0.35 -29.51
CA GLU A 147 -3.35 1.12 -29.60
C GLU A 147 -2.30 1.70 -28.65
N HIS A 148 -2.19 1.10 -27.46
CA HIS A 148 -1.26 1.48 -26.42
C HIS A 148 -0.69 0.24 -25.73
N ARG A 149 0.54 0.35 -25.21
CA ARG A 149 1.15 -0.67 -24.35
C ARG A 149 1.20 -0.20 -22.91
N ILE A 150 0.63 -0.97 -21.99
CA ILE A 150 0.83 -0.76 -20.54
C ILE A 150 2.27 -1.15 -20.21
N SER A 151 3.13 -0.15 -20.06
CA SER A 151 4.58 -0.31 -19.89
C SER A 151 5.04 -0.21 -18.44
N GLU A 152 4.20 0.33 -17.56
CA GLU A 152 4.55 0.59 -16.17
C GLU A 152 3.31 0.50 -15.29
N ASN A 153 3.45 -0.10 -14.11
CA ASN A 153 2.36 -0.23 -13.15
C ASN A 153 2.78 0.38 -11.82
N LEU A 154 1.91 1.20 -11.25
CA LEU A 154 2.04 1.80 -9.94
C LEU A 154 0.84 1.37 -9.10
N VAL A 155 0.97 1.38 -7.77
CA VAL A 155 -0.14 1.14 -6.86
C VAL A 155 -0.31 2.32 -5.89
N LEU A 156 -1.54 2.70 -5.60
CA LEU A 156 -1.85 3.63 -4.51
C LEU A 156 -3.01 3.06 -3.70
N GLY A 157 -2.79 2.98 -2.39
CA GLY A 157 -3.78 2.43 -1.47
C GLY A 157 -4.02 3.31 -0.26
N VAL A 158 -5.27 3.37 0.19
CA VAL A 158 -5.69 4.12 1.39
C VAL A 158 -6.18 3.16 2.47
N SER A 159 -5.67 3.28 3.70
CA SER A 159 -6.10 2.47 4.85
C SER A 159 -5.97 0.97 4.58
N LEU A 160 -7.07 0.21 4.50
CA LEU A 160 -7.07 -1.18 4.03
C LEU A 160 -6.36 -1.35 2.68
N GLY A 161 -6.62 -0.44 1.73
CA GLY A 161 -5.89 -0.38 0.46
C GLY A 161 -4.41 -0.09 0.65
N GLY A 162 -4.01 0.67 1.66
CA GLY A 162 -2.61 0.91 2.00
C GLY A 162 -1.88 -0.37 2.43
N HIS A 163 -2.55 -1.24 3.21
CA HIS A 163 -2.04 -2.57 3.49
C HIS A 163 -1.93 -3.44 2.23
N ALA A 164 -2.93 -3.39 1.34
CA ALA A 164 -2.87 -4.08 0.05
C ALA A 164 -1.73 -3.55 -0.84
N ALA A 165 -1.46 -2.25 -0.82
CA ALA A 165 -0.38 -1.61 -1.57
C ALA A 165 1.00 -2.08 -1.10
N TRP A 166 1.22 -2.26 0.20
CA TRP A 166 2.41 -2.94 0.72
C TRP A 166 2.56 -4.36 0.16
N SER A 167 1.47 -5.14 0.13
CA SER A 167 1.50 -6.48 -0.45
C SER A 167 1.82 -6.46 -1.95
N CYS A 168 1.22 -5.55 -2.72
CA CYS A 168 1.51 -5.38 -4.16
C CYS A 168 2.99 -5.00 -4.37
N LEU A 169 3.52 -4.09 -3.57
CA LEU A 169 4.92 -3.66 -3.66
C LEU A 169 5.89 -4.83 -3.49
N LEU A 170 5.66 -5.70 -2.51
CA LEU A 170 6.53 -6.83 -2.22
C LEU A 170 6.35 -7.97 -3.22
N HIS A 171 5.11 -8.33 -3.55
CA HIS A 171 4.80 -9.62 -4.17
C HIS A 171 4.41 -9.54 -5.64
N GLU A 172 4.21 -8.34 -6.20
CA GLU A 172 3.99 -8.14 -7.63
C GLU A 172 5.22 -7.49 -8.30
N PRO A 173 6.06 -8.27 -9.01
CA PRO A 173 7.28 -7.74 -9.64
C PRO A 173 7.02 -6.69 -10.71
N ARG A 174 5.84 -6.66 -11.34
CA ARG A 174 5.47 -5.68 -12.36
C ARG A 174 5.16 -4.27 -11.80
N ILE A 175 4.95 -4.14 -10.49
CA ILE A 175 4.72 -2.85 -9.83
C ILE A 175 6.06 -2.14 -9.61
N SER A 176 6.29 -1.00 -10.26
CA SER A 176 7.56 -0.25 -10.18
C SER A 176 7.59 0.72 -9.00
N ALA A 177 6.41 1.19 -8.57
CA ALA A 177 6.29 2.14 -7.48
C ALA A 177 4.94 2.04 -6.74
N GLY A 178 4.91 2.54 -5.51
CA GLY A 178 3.70 2.51 -4.70
C GLY A 178 3.55 3.68 -3.74
N VAL A 179 2.30 4.09 -3.51
CA VAL A 179 1.91 5.09 -2.51
C VAL A 179 1.03 4.40 -1.46
N VAL A 180 1.49 4.37 -0.22
CA VAL A 180 0.77 3.83 0.93
C VAL A 180 0.26 4.99 1.76
N ILE A 181 -1.04 5.19 1.84
CA ILE A 181 -1.65 6.21 2.69
C ILE A 181 -2.33 5.52 3.88
N ILE A 182 -1.94 5.91 5.10
CA ILE A 182 -2.48 5.42 6.39
C ILE A 182 -2.62 3.88 6.47
N GLY A 183 -1.66 3.18 5.85
CA GLY A 183 -1.47 1.73 5.98
C GLY A 183 -0.35 1.40 6.98
N CYS A 184 -0.13 0.12 7.24
CA CYS A 184 0.94 -0.32 8.15
C CYS A 184 1.70 -1.52 7.56
N PRO A 185 3.05 -1.50 7.57
CA PRO A 185 3.90 -2.60 7.10
C PRO A 185 4.14 -3.69 8.17
N ASP A 186 3.51 -3.57 9.34
CA ASP A 186 3.72 -4.43 10.50
C ASP A 186 2.38 -4.90 11.06
N TYR A 187 1.74 -5.80 10.31
CA TYR A 187 0.37 -6.20 10.57
C TYR A 187 0.18 -6.87 11.94
N LEU A 188 1.12 -7.73 12.35
CA LEU A 188 1.01 -8.43 13.64
C LEU A 188 1.09 -7.45 14.81
N ASN A 189 2.05 -6.51 14.82
CA ASN A 189 2.15 -5.51 15.89
C ASN A 189 0.88 -4.66 15.98
N LEU A 190 0.36 -4.19 14.84
CA LEU A 190 -0.90 -3.45 14.76
C LEU A 190 -2.08 -4.25 15.34
N MET A 191 -2.24 -5.51 14.94
CA MET A 191 -3.38 -6.31 15.37
C MET A 191 -3.27 -6.76 16.82
N VAL A 192 -2.07 -7.05 17.30
CA VAL A 192 -1.82 -7.38 18.71
C VAL A 192 -2.15 -6.16 19.60
N ASP A 193 -1.77 -4.96 19.19
CA ASP A 193 -2.16 -3.75 19.92
C ASP A 193 -3.69 -3.54 19.92
N ARG A 194 -4.36 -3.78 18.78
CA ARG A 194 -5.83 -3.77 18.72
C ARG A 194 -6.46 -4.82 19.62
N ALA A 195 -5.85 -6.00 19.77
CA ALA A 195 -6.33 -7.06 20.66
C ALA A 195 -6.23 -6.62 22.13
N ARG A 196 -5.10 -6.01 22.51
CA ARG A 196 -4.90 -5.36 23.82
C ARG A 196 -5.97 -4.31 24.09
N LEU A 197 -6.15 -3.36 23.17
CA LEU A 197 -7.14 -2.28 23.29
C LEU A 197 -8.59 -2.81 23.31
N SER A 198 -8.86 -3.93 22.64
CA SER A 198 -10.17 -4.59 22.65
C SER A 198 -10.38 -5.50 23.87
N LYS A 199 -9.38 -5.62 24.75
CA LYS A 199 -9.41 -6.45 25.96
C LYS A 199 -9.82 -7.90 25.64
N LEU A 200 -9.28 -8.47 24.56
CA LEU A 200 -9.61 -9.84 24.19
C LEU A 200 -9.29 -10.81 25.35
N PRO A 201 -10.08 -11.89 25.54
CA PRO A 201 -9.78 -12.89 26.57
C PRO A 201 -8.38 -13.49 26.43
N SER A 202 -7.92 -13.76 25.20
CA SER A 202 -6.57 -14.27 24.92
C SER A 202 -5.45 -13.29 25.28
N TRP A 203 -5.78 -12.00 25.44
CA TRP A 203 -4.84 -11.00 25.95
C TRP A 203 -4.91 -10.88 27.48
N THR A 204 -6.12 -10.78 28.02
CA THR A 204 -6.35 -10.40 29.43
C THR A 204 -6.22 -11.56 30.42
N LYS A 205 -6.33 -12.81 29.96
CA LYS A 205 -6.27 -14.00 30.83
C LYS A 205 -4.87 -14.58 31.02
N SER A 206 -3.90 -14.22 30.17
CA SER A 206 -2.53 -14.72 30.26
C SER A 206 -1.70 -13.93 31.28
N ASN A 207 -0.60 -14.52 31.78
CA ASN A 207 0.36 -13.84 32.64
C ASN A 207 1.80 -14.04 32.11
N PRO A 208 2.50 -12.97 31.68
CA PRO A 208 2.02 -11.59 31.56
C PRO A 208 0.88 -11.44 30.53
N PRO A 209 0.11 -10.33 30.55
CA PRO A 209 -0.91 -10.07 29.55
C PRO A 209 -0.37 -10.15 28.12
N GLY A 210 -1.09 -10.84 27.23
CA GLY A 210 -0.69 -11.06 25.85
C GLY A 210 0.33 -12.20 25.61
N ALA A 211 0.85 -12.86 26.65
CA ALA A 211 1.81 -13.97 26.51
C ALA A 211 1.31 -15.13 25.62
N GLU A 212 -0.01 -15.34 25.59
CA GLU A 212 -0.66 -16.42 24.82
C GLU A 212 -1.42 -15.88 23.59
N ILE A 213 -1.14 -14.64 23.15
CA ILE A 213 -1.91 -14.04 22.06
C ILE A 213 -1.70 -14.77 20.72
N LEU A 214 -0.46 -15.17 20.41
CA LEU A 214 -0.16 -15.97 19.24
C LEU A 214 -0.48 -17.44 19.52
N GLY A 215 -1.15 -18.09 18.57
CA GLY A 215 -1.71 -19.42 18.74
C GLY A 215 -3.10 -19.42 19.36
N SER A 216 -3.62 -18.26 19.79
CA SER A 216 -5.02 -18.14 20.24
C SER A 216 -6.01 -18.20 19.07
N GLU A 217 -7.32 -18.29 19.37
CA GLU A 217 -8.39 -18.22 18.36
C GLU A 217 -8.37 -16.91 17.55
N ALA A 218 -7.92 -15.80 18.17
CA ALA A 218 -7.78 -14.51 17.50
C ALA A 218 -6.55 -14.45 16.58
N PHE A 219 -5.53 -15.30 16.82
CA PHE A 219 -4.32 -15.41 16.01
C PHE A 219 -3.88 -16.88 15.86
N PRO A 220 -4.64 -17.72 15.15
CA PRO A 220 -4.29 -19.13 15.02
C PRO A 220 -2.92 -19.30 14.36
N THR A 221 -2.17 -20.35 14.72
CA THR A 221 -0.82 -20.57 14.19
C THR A 221 -0.78 -20.57 12.66
N SER A 222 -1.74 -21.23 12.01
CA SER A 222 -1.85 -21.25 10.54
C SER A 222 -2.03 -19.86 9.93
N PHE A 223 -2.73 -18.96 10.63
CA PHE A 223 -2.89 -17.58 10.21
C PHE A 223 -1.58 -16.79 10.39
N VAL A 224 -0.94 -16.92 11.56
CA VAL A 224 0.34 -16.25 11.85
C VAL A 224 1.42 -16.66 10.84
N ASP A 225 1.48 -17.94 10.47
CA ASP A 225 2.42 -18.44 9.48
C ASP A 225 2.17 -17.88 8.08
N ILE A 226 0.92 -17.64 7.71
CA ILE A 226 0.58 -16.92 6.48
C ILE A 226 1.03 -15.45 6.57
N VAL A 227 0.81 -14.78 7.69
CA VAL A 227 1.23 -13.38 7.86
C VAL A 227 2.74 -13.25 7.71
N LYS A 228 3.54 -14.16 8.28
CA LYS A 228 5.00 -14.22 8.13
C LYS A 228 5.48 -14.35 6.69
N GLN A 229 4.66 -14.86 5.77
CA GLN A 229 5.03 -15.00 4.37
C GLN A 229 4.78 -13.73 3.54
N TYR A 230 3.83 -12.89 3.97
CA TYR A 230 3.32 -11.82 3.12
C TYR A 230 3.45 -10.41 3.70
N ASP A 231 3.44 -10.26 5.02
CA ASP A 231 3.57 -8.96 5.70
C ASP A 231 5.05 -8.49 5.71
N PRO A 232 5.35 -7.22 5.38
CA PRO A 232 6.74 -6.76 5.23
C PRO A 232 7.59 -6.99 6.47
N ALA A 233 7.13 -6.55 7.64
CA ALA A 233 7.89 -6.67 8.87
C ALA A 233 8.00 -8.13 9.31
N SER A 234 6.89 -8.88 9.26
CA SER A 234 6.91 -10.30 9.66
C SER A 234 7.82 -11.16 8.77
N LEU A 235 7.88 -10.86 7.47
CA LEU A 235 8.73 -11.56 6.51
C LEU A 235 10.22 -11.21 6.69
N MET A 236 10.56 -9.92 6.72
CA MET A 236 11.97 -9.50 6.78
C MET A 236 12.58 -9.73 8.15
N LEU A 237 11.85 -9.39 9.22
CA LEU A 237 12.36 -9.56 10.58
C LEU A 237 12.35 -11.03 11.02
N GLY A 238 11.67 -11.92 10.28
CA GLY A 238 11.77 -13.37 10.50
C GLY A 238 13.16 -13.96 10.24
N TYR A 239 14.03 -13.23 9.52
CA TYR A 239 15.45 -13.57 9.33
C TYR A 239 16.35 -13.00 10.43
N MET A 240 15.80 -12.21 11.34
CA MET A 240 16.54 -11.62 12.44
C MET A 240 16.26 -12.40 13.72
N ASP A 241 17.30 -12.66 14.50
CA ASP A 241 17.14 -13.04 15.90
C ASP A 241 16.80 -11.76 16.68
N THR A 242 15.52 -11.40 16.68
CA THR A 242 15.04 -10.24 17.45
C THR A 242 14.99 -10.53 18.95
N GLY A 243 15.52 -11.67 19.42
CA GLY A 243 15.23 -12.22 20.74
C GLY A 243 13.73 -12.44 20.93
N SER A 244 13.31 -12.80 22.13
CA SER A 244 11.89 -12.81 22.53
C SER A 244 11.29 -11.40 22.63
N ALA A 245 11.72 -10.46 21.78
CA ALA A 245 11.11 -9.14 21.69
C ALA A 245 9.61 -9.34 21.50
N SER A 246 8.85 -8.81 22.46
CA SER A 246 7.40 -8.78 22.42
C SER A 246 6.95 -8.27 21.06
N LEU A 247 5.85 -8.82 20.54
CA LEU A 247 5.23 -8.34 19.30
C LEU A 247 4.94 -6.84 19.31
N GLN A 248 4.81 -6.27 20.51
CA GLN A 248 4.91 -4.84 20.77
C GLN A 248 6.37 -4.42 20.70
N ARG A 249 6.75 -3.84 19.55
CA ARG A 249 8.09 -3.31 19.29
C ARG A 249 8.19 -1.91 19.89
N ASP A 250 8.55 -1.84 21.16
CA ASP A 250 8.61 -0.58 21.90
C ASP A 250 10.00 0.11 21.82
N GLY A 251 10.88 -0.35 20.91
CA GLY A 251 12.23 0.18 20.76
C GLY A 251 12.85 -0.09 19.38
N PRO A 252 14.04 0.46 19.12
CA PRO A 252 14.72 0.31 17.84
C PRO A 252 15.09 -1.15 17.59
N LEU A 253 14.95 -1.58 16.33
CA LEU A 253 15.41 -2.90 15.90
C LEU A 253 16.93 -2.91 15.72
N PRO A 254 17.62 -4.00 16.09
CA PRO A 254 19.06 -4.10 15.90
C PRO A 254 19.43 -4.10 14.42
N GLU A 255 20.64 -3.64 14.09
CA GLU A 255 21.18 -3.87 12.75
C GLU A 255 21.42 -5.39 12.54
N PRO A 256 21.08 -5.97 11.38
CA PRO A 256 21.32 -7.38 11.14
C PRO A 256 22.81 -7.73 11.15
N THR A 257 23.18 -8.93 11.60
CA THR A 257 24.55 -9.44 11.48
C THR A 257 24.95 -9.64 10.01
N GLU A 258 26.24 -9.77 9.71
CA GLU A 258 26.69 -10.01 8.33
C GLU A 258 26.08 -11.29 7.72
N GLN A 259 25.85 -12.33 8.53
CA GLN A 259 25.14 -13.53 8.10
C GLN A 259 23.67 -13.23 7.77
N GLN A 260 22.97 -12.49 8.63
CA GLN A 260 21.57 -12.11 8.39
C GLN A 260 21.44 -11.18 7.18
N LYS A 261 22.38 -10.26 6.98
CA LYS A 261 22.47 -9.44 5.76
C LYS A 261 22.64 -10.33 4.53
N HIS A 262 23.52 -11.33 4.57
CA HIS A 262 23.71 -12.27 3.47
C HIS A 262 22.41 -12.99 3.07
N GLU A 263 21.58 -13.38 4.05
CA GLU A 263 20.28 -14.02 3.81
C GLU A 263 19.19 -13.04 3.34
N LEU A 264 19.17 -11.82 3.90
CA LEU A 264 18.19 -10.79 3.57
C LEU A 264 18.40 -10.17 2.19
N ARG A 265 19.65 -10.06 1.71
CA ARG A 265 19.96 -9.38 0.45
C ARG A 265 19.25 -10.00 -0.76
N PRO A 266 19.32 -11.32 -1.03
CA PRO A 266 18.58 -11.93 -2.12
C PRO A 266 17.07 -11.72 -2.03
N LEU A 267 16.52 -11.75 -0.81
CA LEU A 267 15.11 -11.48 -0.55
C LEU A 267 14.73 -10.05 -0.95
N LEU A 268 15.43 -9.05 -0.42
CA LEU A 268 15.19 -7.64 -0.74
C LEU A 268 15.42 -7.33 -2.22
N THR A 269 16.42 -7.96 -2.85
CA THR A 269 16.66 -7.82 -4.29
C THR A 269 15.46 -8.29 -5.10
N ARG A 270 14.94 -9.48 -4.79
CA ARG A 270 13.78 -10.03 -5.49
C ARG A 270 12.50 -9.22 -5.25
N LEU A 271 12.29 -8.76 -4.01
CA LEU A 271 11.04 -8.13 -3.63
C LEU A 271 10.99 -6.64 -3.94
N LEU A 272 12.09 -5.89 -3.81
CA LEU A 272 12.03 -4.43 -3.72
C LEU A 272 13.07 -3.67 -4.54
N ALA A 273 14.10 -4.31 -5.09
CA ALA A 273 15.17 -3.60 -5.78
C ALA A 273 14.64 -2.67 -6.89
N GLY A 274 15.14 -1.44 -6.90
CA GLY A 274 14.78 -0.40 -7.86
C GLY A 274 13.35 0.12 -7.75
N LYS A 275 12.56 -0.28 -6.75
CA LYS A 275 11.22 0.25 -6.53
C LYS A 275 11.26 1.63 -5.86
N ARG A 276 10.22 2.43 -6.12
CA ARG A 276 9.97 3.68 -5.39
C ARG A 276 8.76 3.50 -4.48
N ILE A 277 8.83 3.96 -3.24
CA ILE A 277 7.75 3.82 -2.28
C ILE A 277 7.57 5.15 -1.55
N LEU A 278 6.33 5.62 -1.47
CA LEU A 278 5.91 6.72 -0.61
C LEU A 278 4.99 6.18 0.48
N ASN A 279 5.39 6.33 1.73
CA ASN A 279 4.57 6.08 2.91
C ASN A 279 4.05 7.41 3.47
N LEU A 280 2.73 7.53 3.59
CA LEU A 280 2.02 8.71 4.10
C LEU A 280 1.23 8.30 5.34
N SER A 281 1.49 8.92 6.48
CA SER A 281 0.85 8.56 7.76
C SER A 281 0.28 9.79 8.48
N GLY A 282 -0.76 9.57 9.29
CA GLY A 282 -1.30 10.59 10.20
C GLY A 282 -0.57 10.58 11.54
N GLY A 283 -0.06 11.73 11.97
CA GLY A 283 0.71 11.87 13.21
C GLY A 283 -0.11 11.66 14.49
N ILE A 284 -1.44 11.77 14.41
CA ILE A 284 -2.36 11.49 15.53
C ILE A 284 -3.36 10.37 15.20
N ASP A 285 -3.07 9.55 14.19
CA ASP A 285 -3.88 8.40 13.81
C ASP A 285 -3.98 7.40 14.98
N LYS A 286 -5.21 7.09 15.41
CA LYS A 286 -5.49 6.12 16.48
C LYS A 286 -6.00 4.78 15.97
N LEU A 287 -6.30 4.67 14.68
CA LEU A 287 -6.80 3.46 14.06
C LEU A 287 -5.67 2.66 13.41
N VAL A 288 -4.76 3.35 12.72
CA VAL A 288 -3.50 2.80 12.21
C VAL A 288 -2.36 3.71 12.69
N PRO A 289 -2.01 3.64 13.98
CA PRO A 289 -0.99 4.53 14.53
C PRO A 289 0.36 4.27 13.87
N TYR A 290 1.08 5.35 13.51
CA TYR A 290 2.39 5.26 12.86
C TYR A 290 3.41 4.46 13.70
N ASP A 291 3.36 4.60 15.03
CA ASP A 291 4.24 3.90 15.97
C ASP A 291 4.15 2.36 15.88
N ARG A 292 3.04 1.82 15.35
CA ARG A 292 2.90 0.37 15.14
C ARG A 292 3.75 -0.15 13.98
N GLY A 293 4.17 0.71 13.05
CA GLY A 293 5.10 0.38 11.97
C GLY A 293 6.47 1.03 12.12
N GLU A 294 6.62 2.04 12.98
CA GLU A 294 7.80 2.92 13.08
C GLU A 294 9.12 2.14 13.25
N ALA A 295 9.18 1.16 14.16
CA ALA A 295 10.40 0.39 14.37
C ALA A 295 10.89 -0.33 13.10
N PHE A 296 9.97 -0.92 12.33
CA PHE A 296 10.30 -1.54 11.03
C PHE A 296 10.65 -0.50 9.98
N LEU A 297 9.92 0.61 9.91
CA LEU A 297 10.18 1.69 8.95
C LEU A 297 11.54 2.32 9.17
N ASP A 298 11.94 2.57 10.42
CA ASP A 298 13.26 3.08 10.77
C ASP A 298 14.37 2.09 10.38
N TRP A 299 14.19 0.81 10.70
CA TRP A 299 15.11 -0.24 10.26
C TRP A 299 15.21 -0.31 8.73
N PHE A 300 14.09 -0.21 8.03
CA PHE A 300 14.02 -0.25 6.57
C PHE A 300 14.73 0.97 5.96
N LYS A 301 14.49 2.17 6.49
CA LYS A 301 15.18 3.41 6.11
C LYS A 301 16.70 3.27 6.25
N SER A 302 17.18 2.77 7.39
CA SER A 302 18.60 2.54 7.62
C SER A 302 19.19 1.51 6.65
N ALA A 303 18.43 0.46 6.31
CA ALA A 303 18.87 -0.57 5.37
C ALA A 303 19.01 -0.04 3.93
N VAL A 304 17.99 0.69 3.44
CA VAL A 304 17.87 1.07 2.02
C VAL A 304 18.44 2.44 1.68
N GLY A 305 18.82 3.23 2.69
CA GLY A 305 19.45 4.53 2.49
C GLY A 305 20.72 4.45 1.64
N SER A 306 21.18 5.61 1.12
CA SER A 306 22.33 5.68 0.21
C SER A 306 23.62 5.12 0.79
N ASN A 307 23.75 5.06 2.12
CA ASN A 307 24.87 4.46 2.86
C ASN A 307 24.48 3.19 3.62
N GLY A 308 23.25 2.72 3.48
CA GLY A 308 22.76 1.50 4.14
C GLY A 308 23.36 0.23 3.55
N TRP A 309 23.27 -0.87 4.30
CA TRP A 309 23.81 -2.18 3.91
C TRP A 309 23.09 -2.80 2.69
N PHE A 310 21.92 -2.27 2.32
CA PHE A 310 21.20 -2.57 1.09
C PHE A 310 21.03 -1.32 0.19
N GLY A 311 21.86 -0.30 0.36
CA GLY A 311 21.79 0.93 -0.44
C GLY A 311 22.08 0.71 -1.93
N ASP A 312 22.72 -0.39 -2.32
CA ASP A 312 22.89 -0.79 -3.72
C ASP A 312 21.65 -1.44 -4.33
N GLY A 313 20.63 -1.73 -3.53
CA GLY A 313 19.31 -2.14 -4.01
C GLY A 313 18.55 -1.04 -4.75
N GLY A 314 19.02 0.22 -4.70
CA GLY A 314 18.47 1.32 -5.51
C GLY A 314 17.02 1.71 -5.18
N ILE A 315 16.58 1.44 -3.95
CA ILE A 315 15.21 1.73 -3.49
C ILE A 315 15.09 3.22 -3.17
N THR A 316 14.06 3.88 -3.70
CA THR A 316 13.66 5.21 -3.23
C THR A 316 12.54 5.06 -2.22
N PHE A 317 12.76 5.49 -0.99
CA PHE A 317 11.78 5.43 0.09
C PHE A 317 11.51 6.84 0.64
N GLU A 318 10.26 7.28 0.57
CA GLU A 318 9.81 8.53 1.18
C GLU A 318 8.83 8.20 2.30
N ASP A 319 9.06 8.75 3.49
CA ASP A 319 8.26 8.52 4.69
C ASP A 319 7.81 9.87 5.25
N ILE A 320 6.52 10.15 5.10
CA ILE A 320 5.96 11.48 5.32
C ILE A 320 4.79 11.38 6.31
N ILE A 321 4.85 12.21 7.34
CA ILE A 321 3.84 12.25 8.40
C ILE A 321 3.14 13.61 8.38
N ASP A 322 1.83 13.64 8.14
CA ASP A 322 1.04 14.84 8.43
C ASP A 322 0.81 14.92 9.95
N ARG A 323 1.44 15.89 10.62
CA ARG A 323 1.48 15.93 12.09
C ARG A 323 0.10 16.02 12.72
N SER A 324 -0.84 16.64 12.01
CA SER A 324 -2.17 16.96 12.51
C SER A 324 -3.24 15.95 12.12
N ALA A 325 -2.95 15.09 11.16
CA ALA A 325 -3.93 14.16 10.63
C ALA A 325 -4.16 12.96 11.56
N GLY A 326 -5.44 12.62 11.74
CA GLY A 326 -5.87 11.35 12.33
C GLY A 326 -5.86 10.21 11.30
N HIS A 327 -6.86 9.32 11.38
CA HIS A 327 -7.10 8.32 10.33
C HIS A 327 -7.86 8.92 9.16
N GLU A 328 -7.19 9.80 8.42
CA GLU A 328 -7.76 10.57 7.33
C GLU A 328 -6.73 10.81 6.23
N VAL A 329 -7.24 11.07 5.02
CA VAL A 329 -6.46 11.52 3.87
C VAL A 329 -6.61 13.04 3.81
N THR A 330 -5.54 13.75 4.14
CA THR A 330 -5.53 15.21 4.04
C THR A 330 -5.20 15.66 2.62
N PRO A 331 -5.55 16.90 2.25
CA PRO A 331 -5.14 17.44 0.96
C PRO A 331 -3.63 17.47 0.75
N LYS A 332 -2.84 17.68 1.81
CA LYS A 332 -1.38 17.64 1.74
C LYS A 332 -0.86 16.24 1.39
N MET A 333 -1.50 15.19 1.92
CA MET A 333 -1.16 13.82 1.54
C MET A 333 -1.44 13.54 0.06
N VAL A 334 -2.56 14.05 -0.47
CA VAL A 334 -2.87 13.92 -1.90
C VAL A 334 -1.88 14.70 -2.76
N ASP A 335 -1.47 15.91 -2.33
CA ASP A 335 -0.43 16.69 -3.03
C ASP A 335 0.89 15.90 -3.13
N GLU A 336 1.33 15.27 -2.04
CA GLU A 336 2.53 14.42 -2.03
C GLU A 336 2.36 13.16 -2.89
N ALA A 337 1.18 12.53 -2.88
CA ALA A 337 0.89 11.37 -3.73
C ALA A 337 0.94 11.72 -5.23
N VAL A 338 0.31 12.84 -5.63
CA VAL A 338 0.31 13.32 -7.03
C VAL A 338 1.73 13.70 -7.46
N ARG A 339 2.47 14.44 -6.62
CA ARG A 339 3.88 14.78 -6.87
C ARG A 339 4.71 13.52 -7.09
N PHE A 340 4.61 12.54 -6.18
CA PHE A 340 5.39 11.32 -6.24
C PHE A 340 5.10 10.47 -7.48
N VAL A 341 3.83 10.33 -7.86
CA VAL A 341 3.43 9.64 -9.09
C VAL A 341 4.05 10.34 -10.30
N SER A 342 3.88 11.65 -10.43
CA SER A 342 4.41 12.40 -11.57
C SER A 342 5.94 12.40 -11.65
N GLU A 343 6.63 12.52 -10.51
CA GLU A 343 8.08 12.37 -10.48
C GLU A 343 8.53 10.95 -10.81
N THR A 344 7.73 9.93 -10.47
CA THR A 344 8.01 8.53 -10.84
C THR A 344 7.92 8.34 -12.35
N LEU A 345 6.86 8.86 -12.96
CA LEU A 345 6.64 8.75 -14.41
C LEU A 345 7.63 9.57 -15.24
N ALA A 346 8.14 10.67 -14.69
CA ALA A 346 9.16 11.50 -15.32
C ALA A 346 10.55 10.83 -15.35
N LEU A 347 10.80 9.83 -14.51
CA LEU A 347 12.04 9.07 -14.58
C LEU A 347 12.03 8.11 -15.78
N GLY A 348 13.20 8.00 -16.42
CA GLY A 348 13.45 6.95 -17.42
C GLY A 348 13.49 5.55 -16.79
N THR A 349 13.51 4.53 -17.65
CA THR A 349 13.59 3.12 -17.24
C THR A 349 14.99 2.69 -16.79
N ASP A 350 16.00 3.54 -16.96
CA ASP A 350 17.38 3.24 -16.53
C ASP A 350 17.52 3.41 -15.02
N LYS A 351 17.72 2.28 -14.35
CA LYS A 351 17.93 2.19 -12.90
C LYS A 351 19.36 1.72 -12.57
N THR A 352 20.23 1.60 -13.56
CA THR A 352 21.57 1.02 -13.38
C THR A 352 22.43 1.90 -12.49
N GLY A 353 23.12 1.28 -11.52
CA GLY A 353 24.03 1.97 -10.60
C GLY A 353 23.38 2.95 -9.62
N ARG A 354 22.04 3.07 -9.58
CA ARG A 354 21.35 3.98 -8.65
C ARG A 354 21.49 3.46 -7.22
N ARG A 355 22.04 4.29 -6.33
CA ARG A 355 21.97 4.06 -4.88
C ARG A 355 20.58 4.41 -4.35
N GLY A 356 20.19 3.74 -3.27
CA GLY A 356 18.94 4.00 -2.58
C GLY A 356 18.91 5.40 -1.97
N SER A 357 17.71 5.90 -1.72
CA SER A 357 17.48 7.26 -1.24
C SER A 357 16.32 7.29 -0.26
N VAL A 358 16.52 7.93 0.89
CA VAL A 358 15.48 8.11 1.91
C VAL A 358 15.14 9.59 2.05
N ARG A 359 13.84 9.92 2.04
CA ARG A 359 13.33 11.24 2.42
C ARG A 359 12.39 11.07 3.59
N GLU A 360 12.64 11.79 4.68
CA GLU A 360 11.74 11.89 5.81
C GLU A 360 11.18 13.29 5.89
N SER A 361 9.87 13.42 6.10
CA SER A 361 9.24 14.74 6.21
C SER A 361 8.05 14.73 7.16
N LYS A 362 7.77 15.90 7.73
CA LYS A 362 6.58 16.11 8.55
C LYS A 362 5.86 17.36 8.03
N ILE A 363 4.67 17.16 7.46
CA ILE A 363 3.90 18.19 6.73
C ILE A 363 2.75 18.76 7.54
#